data_AF-A0A426GCV1-F1
#
_entry.id   AF-A0A426GCV1-F1
#
_cell.length_a   1.000
_cell.length_b   1.000
_cell.length_c   1.000
_cell.angle_alpha   90.00
_cell.angle_beta   90.00
_cell.angle_gamma   90.00
#
_symmetry.space_group_name_H-M   'P 1'
#
loop_
_entity.id
_entity.type
_entity.pdbx_description
1 polymer ?
#
loop_
_entity_poly.entity_id
_entity_poly.type
_entity_poly.pdbx_seq_one_letter_code
_entity_poly.pdbx_strand_id
1 'polypeptide(L)'
;MGKEASGVWGQLSDGESEGKLLWEPPKLIFRGAYRGIYQGHALKNLRTEGDDLVLSDGTRFTLEPGQADKWLHAIQNPPSRLDKLGVKPGMTVVVDGVEDEAFLAELATRVEPVDADEAEGVEILFLAADDLADLDRLEDLMWTLADKGAIWIVSQKGKGAPLKDTDVLTAARGFGLSDTKVCAFSKTHTALRFVKRKTPKASPVTAPTADDDGFDDEA
;
A
#
# COMPACT_ATOMS: atom_id res chain seq x y z
N MET A 1 -3.51 4.86 -2.65
CA MET A 1 -3.90 3.47 -2.96
C MET A 1 -4.73 3.52 -4.24
N GLY A 2 -4.83 2.44 -5.00
CA GLY A 2 -5.73 2.41 -6.16
C GLY A 2 -7.21 2.44 -5.77
N LYS A 3 -8.10 2.56 -6.75
CA LYS A 3 -9.55 2.41 -6.57
C LYS A 3 -10.03 1.27 -7.46
N GLU A 4 -11.03 0.51 -7.03
CA GLU A 4 -11.64 -0.53 -7.87
C GLU A 4 -13.16 -0.55 -7.74
N ALA A 5 -13.83 -0.97 -8.81
CA ALA A 5 -15.27 -1.20 -8.87
C ALA A 5 -15.55 -2.40 -9.79
N SER A 6 -16.45 -3.28 -9.38
CA SER A 6 -16.94 -4.41 -10.17
C SER A 6 -18.35 -4.11 -10.66
N GLY A 7 -18.82 -4.84 -11.67
CA GLY A 7 -20.16 -4.61 -12.24
C GLY A 7 -20.27 -3.31 -13.04
N VAL A 8 -19.12 -2.75 -13.48
CA VAL A 8 -19.08 -1.52 -14.27
C VAL A 8 -19.42 -1.84 -15.71
N TRP A 9 -20.42 -1.14 -16.28
CA TRP A 9 -20.70 -1.24 -17.71
C TRP A 9 -19.70 -0.39 -18.50
N GLY A 10 -18.84 -1.04 -19.28
CA GLY A 10 -17.85 -0.39 -20.12
C GLY A 10 -18.29 -0.35 -21.57
N GLN A 11 -18.37 0.86 -22.14
CA GLN A 11 -18.60 1.08 -23.56
C GLN A 11 -17.28 1.53 -24.21
N LEU A 12 -16.60 0.60 -24.88
CA LEU A 12 -15.29 0.81 -25.51
C LEU A 12 -15.43 0.82 -27.04
N SER A 13 -14.38 1.22 -27.76
CA SER A 13 -14.34 1.19 -29.23
C SER A 13 -14.63 -0.19 -29.81
N ASP A 14 -14.19 -1.24 -29.13
CA ASP A 14 -14.23 -2.61 -29.63
C ASP A 14 -15.54 -3.34 -29.23
N GLY A 15 -16.36 -2.71 -28.40
CA GLY A 15 -17.63 -3.25 -27.92
C GLY A 15 -17.94 -2.86 -26.48
N GLU A 16 -19.09 -3.33 -26.01
CA GLU A 16 -19.58 -3.07 -24.66
C GLU A 16 -19.65 -4.34 -23.82
N SER A 17 -19.31 -4.23 -22.54
CA SER A 17 -19.45 -5.35 -21.61
C SER A 17 -19.46 -4.89 -20.16
N GLU A 18 -20.05 -5.70 -19.28
CA GLU A 18 -19.81 -5.59 -17.85
C GLU A 18 -18.38 -6.04 -17.50
N GLY A 19 -17.76 -5.37 -16.53
CA GLY A 19 -16.41 -5.72 -16.07
C GLY A 19 -15.98 -5.03 -14.78
N LYS A 20 -14.68 -5.15 -14.50
CA LYS A 20 -14.02 -4.49 -13.37
C LYS A 20 -13.23 -3.27 -13.86
N LEU A 21 -13.46 -2.12 -13.24
CA LEU A 21 -12.68 -0.91 -13.44
C LEU A 21 -11.68 -0.77 -12.29
N LEU A 22 -10.43 -0.45 -12.60
CA LEU A 22 -9.35 -0.25 -11.64
C LEU A 22 -8.62 1.06 -11.95
N TRP A 23 -8.46 1.91 -10.95
CA TRP A 23 -7.54 3.03 -10.97
C TRP A 23 -6.27 2.63 -10.24
N GLU A 24 -5.21 2.38 -11.01
CA GLU A 24 -3.86 2.10 -10.53
C GLU A 24 -2.93 3.21 -11.05
N PRO A 25 -2.84 4.38 -10.38
CA PRO A 25 -2.16 5.55 -10.93
C PRO A 25 -0.77 5.21 -11.51
N PRO A 26 -0.48 5.62 -12.77
CA PRO A 26 -1.24 6.55 -13.61
C PRO A 26 -2.22 5.88 -14.61
N LYS A 27 -2.62 4.63 -14.39
CA LYS A 27 -3.41 3.82 -15.31
C LYS A 27 -4.83 3.61 -14.83
N LEU A 28 -5.80 3.88 -15.69
CA LEU A 28 -7.17 3.38 -15.58
C LEU A 28 -7.27 2.09 -16.40
N ILE A 29 -7.71 1.01 -15.79
CA ILE A 29 -7.71 -0.33 -16.38
C ILE A 29 -9.13 -0.86 -16.33
N PHE A 30 -9.68 -1.26 -17.47
CA PHE A 30 -10.95 -1.97 -17.54
C PHE A 30 -10.72 -3.43 -17.92
N ARG A 31 -11.39 -4.33 -17.20
CA ARG A 31 -11.32 -5.79 -17.38
C ARG A 31 -12.74 -6.35 -17.48
N GLY A 32 -13.26 -6.47 -18.69
CA GLY A 32 -14.49 -7.20 -19.01
C GLY A 32 -14.23 -8.22 -20.13
N ALA A 33 -15.28 -8.53 -20.90
CA ALA A 33 -15.13 -9.25 -22.17
C ALA A 33 -14.26 -8.43 -23.14
N TYR A 34 -14.42 -7.10 -23.11
CA TYR A 34 -13.51 -6.14 -23.70
C TYR A 34 -12.59 -5.53 -22.63
N ARG A 35 -11.38 -5.13 -23.01
CA ARG A 35 -10.33 -4.70 -22.07
C ARG A 35 -9.66 -3.43 -22.58
N GLY A 36 -9.30 -2.55 -21.65
CA GLY A 36 -8.62 -1.29 -21.99
C GLY A 36 -7.66 -0.85 -20.89
N ILE A 37 -6.56 -0.21 -21.29
CA ILE A 37 -5.63 0.44 -20.38
C ILE A 37 -5.43 1.88 -20.87
N TYR A 38 -5.85 2.83 -20.06
CA TYR A 38 -5.86 4.25 -20.37
C TYR A 38 -4.89 4.98 -19.45
N GLN A 39 -4.03 5.82 -20.02
CA GLN A 39 -3.04 6.60 -19.29
C GLN A 39 -2.65 7.85 -20.10
N GLY A 40 -2.04 8.83 -19.43
CA GLY A 40 -1.50 10.01 -20.10
C GLY A 40 -2.57 10.78 -20.86
N HIS A 41 -2.42 10.91 -22.19
CA HIS A 41 -3.35 11.66 -23.04
C HIS A 41 -4.78 11.11 -23.02
N ALA A 42 -4.97 9.79 -22.89
CA ALA A 42 -6.31 9.20 -22.84
C ALA A 42 -7.13 9.66 -21.61
N LEU A 43 -6.44 10.03 -20.53
CA LEU A 43 -7.06 10.54 -19.31
C LEU A 43 -7.11 12.08 -19.25
N LYS A 44 -6.60 12.77 -20.28
CA LYS A 44 -6.80 14.22 -20.40
C LYS A 44 -8.27 14.49 -20.72
N ASN A 45 -8.82 15.54 -20.11
CA ASN A 45 -10.23 15.96 -20.26
C ASN A 45 -11.25 14.87 -19.87
N LEU A 46 -10.85 13.95 -18.97
CA LEU A 46 -11.78 13.06 -18.31
C LEU A 46 -12.87 13.89 -17.63
N ARG A 47 -14.13 13.46 -17.75
CA ARG A 47 -15.29 14.16 -17.18
C ARG A 47 -16.33 13.15 -16.70
N THR A 48 -17.38 13.66 -16.07
CA THR A 48 -18.55 12.89 -15.68
C THR A 48 -19.78 13.34 -16.47
N GLU A 49 -20.63 12.39 -16.84
CA GLU A 49 -21.94 12.62 -17.45
C GLU A 49 -22.96 11.75 -16.71
N GLY A 50 -23.64 12.31 -15.72
CA GLY A 50 -24.44 11.51 -14.78
C GLY A 50 -23.55 10.53 -14.02
N ASP A 51 -23.86 9.24 -14.12
CA ASP A 51 -23.08 8.17 -13.48
C ASP A 51 -21.97 7.60 -14.38
N ASP A 52 -21.77 8.18 -15.56
CA ASP A 52 -20.70 7.79 -16.47
C ASP A 52 -19.42 8.57 -16.19
N LEU A 53 -18.30 7.83 -16.13
CA LEU A 53 -16.97 8.40 -16.32
C LEU A 53 -16.64 8.34 -17.82
N VAL A 54 -16.42 9.50 -18.44
CA VAL A 54 -16.28 9.63 -19.90
C VAL A 54 -14.89 10.13 -20.29
N LEU A 55 -14.21 9.35 -21.13
CA LEU A 55 -12.88 9.67 -21.67
C LEU A 55 -13.00 10.60 -22.89
N SER A 56 -11.85 11.13 -23.31
CA SER A 56 -11.77 12.06 -24.45
C SER A 56 -12.08 11.42 -25.80
N ASP A 57 -11.89 10.10 -25.93
CA ASP A 57 -12.20 9.33 -27.14
C ASP A 57 -13.67 8.86 -27.20
N GLY A 58 -14.48 9.20 -26.19
CA GLY A 58 -15.87 8.80 -26.09
C GLY A 58 -16.11 7.49 -25.34
N THR A 59 -15.06 6.79 -24.89
CA THR A 59 -15.20 5.62 -24.01
C THR A 59 -15.94 5.99 -22.73
N ARG A 60 -16.90 5.15 -22.31
CA ARG A 60 -17.73 5.37 -21.10
C ARG A 60 -17.61 4.22 -20.12
N PHE A 61 -17.58 4.55 -18.84
CA PHE A 61 -17.72 3.59 -17.74
C PHE A 61 -18.86 4.02 -16.83
N THR A 62 -19.99 3.32 -16.90
CA THR A 62 -21.13 3.56 -16.02
C THR A 62 -20.87 2.93 -14.66
N LEU A 63 -20.78 3.77 -13.63
CA LEU A 63 -20.50 3.38 -12.26
C LEU A 63 -21.79 3.38 -11.43
N GLU A 64 -21.72 2.87 -10.19
CA GLU A 64 -22.82 3.03 -9.25
C GLU A 64 -23.15 4.52 -9.01
N PRO A 65 -24.42 4.85 -8.70
CA PRO A 65 -24.85 6.23 -8.49
C PRO A 65 -23.93 7.04 -7.57
N GLY A 66 -23.48 8.19 -8.06
CA GLY A 66 -22.60 9.11 -7.32
C GLY A 66 -21.15 8.64 -7.13
N GLN A 67 -20.73 7.56 -7.79
CA GLN A 67 -19.32 7.14 -7.81
C GLN A 67 -18.50 7.87 -8.88
N ALA A 68 -19.11 8.25 -10.01
CA ALA A 68 -18.41 8.87 -11.14
C ALA A 68 -17.54 10.07 -10.72
N ASP A 69 -18.10 11.03 -9.98
CA ASP A 69 -17.33 12.21 -9.53
C ASP A 69 -16.20 11.85 -8.57
N LYS A 70 -16.42 10.85 -7.70
CA LYS A 70 -15.37 10.35 -6.79
C LYS A 70 -14.23 9.69 -7.56
N TRP A 71 -14.53 9.00 -8.67
CA TRP A 71 -13.54 8.43 -9.57
C TRP A 71 -12.79 9.52 -10.33
N LEU A 72 -13.51 10.51 -10.89
CA LEU A 72 -12.90 11.65 -11.56
C LEU A 72 -11.91 12.38 -10.65
N HIS A 73 -12.35 12.74 -9.45
CA HIS A 73 -11.51 13.41 -8.46
C HIS A 73 -10.26 12.59 -8.11
N ALA A 74 -10.39 11.28 -7.92
CA ALA A 74 -9.25 10.41 -7.58
C ALA A 74 -8.25 10.25 -8.74
N ILE A 75 -8.70 10.35 -9.99
CA ILE A 75 -7.85 10.28 -11.17
C ILE A 75 -7.12 11.61 -11.40
N GLN A 76 -7.82 12.73 -11.22
CA GLN A 76 -7.25 14.08 -11.38
C GLN A 76 -6.31 14.46 -10.23
N ASN A 77 -6.54 13.93 -9.03
CA ASN A 77 -5.74 14.20 -7.84
C ASN A 77 -5.09 12.90 -7.33
N PRO A 78 -4.14 12.31 -8.08
CA PRO A 78 -3.49 11.08 -7.65
C PRO A 78 -2.69 11.32 -6.35
N PRO A 79 -2.64 10.36 -5.42
CA PRO A 79 -1.92 10.52 -4.17
C PRO A 79 -0.42 10.72 -4.43
N SER A 80 0.20 11.63 -3.67
CA SER A 80 1.65 11.87 -3.70
C SER A 80 2.44 10.65 -3.20
N ARG A 81 3.76 10.66 -3.39
CA ARG A 81 4.64 9.64 -2.80
C ARG A 81 4.51 9.62 -1.28
N LEU A 82 4.53 10.78 -0.61
CA LEU A 82 4.34 10.87 0.84
C LEU A 82 2.99 10.33 1.31
N ASP A 83 1.90 10.59 0.58
CA ASP A 83 0.58 10.01 0.91
C ASP A 83 0.58 8.48 0.79
N LYS A 84 1.31 7.94 -0.19
CA LYS A 84 1.48 6.49 -0.36
C LYS A 84 2.34 5.89 0.76
N LEU A 85 3.36 6.61 1.20
CA LEU A 85 4.23 6.22 2.32
C LEU A 85 3.56 6.41 3.69
N GLY A 86 2.47 7.17 3.74
CA GLY A 86 1.68 7.39 4.95
C GLY A 86 2.26 8.48 5.86
N VAL A 87 3.18 9.30 5.36
CA VAL A 87 3.74 10.44 6.09
C VAL A 87 2.65 11.49 6.26
N LYS A 88 2.41 11.91 7.49
CA LYS A 88 1.46 12.97 7.84
C LYS A 88 2.20 14.09 8.58
N PRO A 89 1.69 15.33 8.54
CA PRO A 89 2.28 16.42 9.30
C PRO A 89 2.32 16.10 10.79
N GLY A 90 3.39 16.50 11.47
CA GLY A 90 3.58 16.32 12.91
C GLY A 90 4.02 14.92 13.36
N MET A 91 4.32 14.02 12.42
CA MET A 91 4.88 12.70 12.76
C MET A 91 6.36 12.77 13.08
N THR A 92 6.81 11.96 14.04
CA THR A 92 8.24 11.68 14.24
C THR A 92 8.71 10.73 13.15
N VAL A 93 9.56 11.24 12.24
CA VAL A 93 10.08 10.49 11.10
C VAL A 93 11.60 10.39 11.18
N VAL A 94 12.13 9.19 11.03
CA VAL A 94 13.56 8.94 10.86
C VAL A 94 13.83 8.55 9.42
N VAL A 95 14.89 9.11 8.84
CA VAL A 95 15.42 8.68 7.54
C VAL A 95 16.84 8.20 7.74
N ASP A 96 17.09 6.97 7.37
CA ASP A 96 18.34 6.29 7.62
C ASP A 96 18.91 5.69 6.33
N GLY A 97 19.98 6.30 5.83
CA GLY A 97 20.68 5.90 4.61
C GLY A 97 19.97 6.21 3.27
N VAL A 98 18.74 6.76 3.29
CA VAL A 98 18.03 7.09 2.03
C VAL A 98 18.50 8.44 1.48
N GLU A 99 19.21 8.41 0.35
CA GLU A 99 19.85 9.60 -0.27
C GLU A 99 19.06 10.19 -1.46
N ASP A 100 17.80 9.78 -1.69
CA ASP A 100 16.98 10.30 -2.79
C ASP A 100 16.62 11.78 -2.55
N GLU A 101 17.36 12.71 -3.17
CA GLU A 101 17.19 14.16 -2.98
C GLU A 101 15.75 14.64 -3.20
N ALA A 102 15.06 14.08 -4.21
CA ALA A 102 13.67 14.42 -4.48
C ALA A 102 12.75 13.99 -3.33
N PHE A 103 13.02 12.84 -2.71
CA PHE A 103 12.27 12.36 -1.55
C PHE A 103 12.51 13.25 -0.35
N LEU A 104 13.77 13.59 -0.07
CA LEU A 104 14.13 14.44 1.05
C LEU A 104 13.49 15.83 0.89
N ALA A 105 13.52 16.41 -0.32
CA ALA A 105 12.87 17.67 -0.62
C ALA A 105 11.34 17.60 -0.45
N GLU A 106 10.69 16.51 -0.92
CA GLU A 106 9.26 16.28 -0.66
C GLU A 106 8.99 16.18 0.83
N LEU A 107 9.77 15.37 1.56
CA LEU A 107 9.59 15.09 2.98
C LEU A 107 9.64 16.37 3.82
N ALA A 108 10.62 17.25 3.55
CA ALA A 108 10.78 18.54 4.21
C ALA A 108 9.57 19.48 4.05
N THR A 109 8.72 19.28 3.03
CA THR A 109 7.46 20.04 2.90
C THR A 109 6.40 19.63 3.94
N ARG A 110 6.59 18.50 4.63
CA ARG A 110 5.58 17.89 5.50
C ARG A 110 6.07 17.64 6.92
N VAL A 111 7.31 17.20 7.08
CA VAL A 111 7.97 16.90 8.35
C VAL A 111 9.49 17.12 8.20
N GLU A 112 10.13 17.57 9.28
CA GLU A 112 11.59 17.53 9.39
C GLU A 112 11.98 16.17 10.00
N PRO A 113 12.86 15.38 9.36
CA PRO A 113 13.35 14.15 9.95
C PRO A 113 14.14 14.41 11.24
N VAL A 114 14.05 13.47 12.18
CA VAL A 114 14.88 13.46 13.39
C VAL A 114 16.03 12.46 13.23
N ASP A 115 17.15 12.74 13.87
CA ASP A 115 18.29 11.84 13.90
C ASP A 115 17.94 10.54 14.63
N ALA A 116 18.36 9.41 14.09
CA ALA A 116 18.00 8.08 14.61
C ALA A 116 18.43 7.86 16.06
N ASP A 117 19.59 8.42 16.44
CA ASP A 117 20.17 8.30 17.78
C ASP A 117 19.42 9.12 18.84
N GLU A 118 18.68 10.16 18.43
CA GLU A 118 17.91 11.04 19.31
C GLU A 118 16.41 10.70 19.32
N ALA A 119 15.98 9.78 18.46
CA ALA A 119 14.58 9.54 18.20
C ALA A 119 13.97 8.55 19.21
N GLU A 120 12.87 8.97 19.84
CA GLU A 120 11.98 8.10 20.59
C GLU A 120 10.57 8.14 20.02
N GLY A 121 9.86 7.02 20.06
CA GLY A 121 8.48 6.95 19.58
C GLY A 121 8.35 7.20 18.09
N VAL A 122 9.31 6.72 17.29
CA VAL A 122 9.32 6.91 15.82
C VAL A 122 8.05 6.32 15.21
N GLU A 123 7.30 7.15 14.48
CA GLU A 123 6.06 6.73 13.82
C GLU A 123 6.32 6.18 12.42
N ILE A 124 7.30 6.74 11.72
CA ILE A 124 7.75 6.24 10.42
C ILE A 124 9.27 6.26 10.37
N LEU A 125 9.87 5.12 10.07
CA LEU A 125 11.30 5.00 9.80
C LEU A 125 11.51 4.59 8.36
N PHE A 126 12.37 5.29 7.63
CA PHE A 126 12.83 4.89 6.29
C PHE A 126 14.26 4.35 6.41
N LEU A 127 14.47 3.09 6.06
CA LEU A 127 15.78 2.44 6.06
C LEU A 127 16.18 2.12 4.62
N ALA A 128 17.29 2.66 4.14
CA ALA A 128 17.92 2.18 2.91
C ALA A 128 18.57 0.82 3.14
N ALA A 129 18.43 -0.08 2.17
CA ALA A 129 19.09 -1.37 2.17
C ALA A 129 19.52 -1.75 0.75
N ASP A 130 20.83 -1.80 0.53
CA ASP A 130 21.44 -2.28 -0.70
C ASP A 130 21.86 -3.76 -0.57
N ASP A 131 22.12 -4.24 0.64
CA ASP A 131 22.37 -5.66 0.91
C ASP A 131 21.72 -6.17 2.22
N LEU A 132 22.04 -7.41 2.59
CA LEU A 132 21.47 -8.05 3.79
C LEU A 132 22.06 -7.50 5.09
N ALA A 133 23.30 -7.01 5.10
CA ALA A 133 23.95 -6.48 6.29
C ALA A 133 23.34 -5.15 6.70
N ASP A 134 22.84 -4.35 5.73
CA ASP A 134 22.09 -3.13 6.04
C ASP A 134 20.83 -3.40 6.89
N LEU A 135 20.28 -4.61 6.81
CA LEU A 135 19.09 -5.01 7.57
C LEU A 135 19.41 -5.35 9.03
N ASP A 136 20.69 -5.55 9.40
CA ASP A 136 21.08 -5.81 10.79
C ASP A 136 20.76 -4.58 11.68
N ARG A 137 20.73 -3.39 11.08
CA ARG A 137 20.33 -2.13 11.74
C ARG A 137 18.90 -2.16 12.28
N LEU A 138 18.05 -3.07 11.79
CA LEU A 138 16.70 -3.26 12.32
C LEU A 138 16.70 -3.65 13.81
N GLU A 139 17.75 -4.32 14.30
CA GLU A 139 17.86 -4.70 15.71
C GLU A 139 17.77 -3.48 16.63
N ASP A 140 18.55 -2.44 16.34
CA ASP A 140 18.60 -1.21 17.13
C ASP A 140 17.40 -0.30 16.87
N LEU A 141 17.06 -0.10 15.59
CA LEU A 141 16.00 0.83 15.17
C LEU A 141 14.60 0.40 15.60
N MET A 142 14.39 -0.88 15.90
CA MET A 142 13.10 -1.35 16.41
C MET A 142 12.79 -0.88 17.83
N TRP A 143 13.81 -0.56 18.63
CA TRP A 143 13.65 -0.07 19.99
C TRP A 143 13.15 1.38 20.04
N THR A 144 13.51 2.19 19.04
CA THR A 144 13.07 3.59 18.92
C THR A 144 11.64 3.70 18.37
N LEU A 145 11.15 2.65 17.70
CA LEU A 145 9.85 2.64 17.03
C LEU A 145 8.67 2.66 18.01
N ALA A 146 7.73 3.57 17.81
CA ALA A 146 6.45 3.59 18.52
C ALA A 146 5.67 2.27 18.36
N ASP A 147 4.74 1.99 19.28
CA ASP A 147 3.90 0.77 19.26
C ASP A 147 3.18 0.54 17.93
N LYS A 148 2.76 1.63 17.28
CA LYS A 148 2.08 1.62 15.97
C LYS A 148 2.97 2.14 14.84
N GLY A 149 4.25 2.31 15.11
CA GLY A 149 5.21 2.80 14.12
C GLY A 149 5.39 1.81 12.98
N ALA A 150 5.91 2.32 11.87
CA ALA A 150 6.16 1.54 10.67
C ALA A 150 7.57 1.77 10.14
N ILE A 151 8.15 0.72 9.58
CA ILE A 151 9.44 0.77 8.90
C ILE A 151 9.19 0.62 7.41
N TRP A 152 9.71 1.53 6.61
CA TRP A 152 9.82 1.39 5.16
C TRP A 152 11.25 1.02 4.82
N ILE A 153 11.46 -0.21 4.37
CA ILE A 153 12.76 -0.63 3.81
C ILE A 153 12.75 -0.23 2.34
N VAL A 154 13.68 0.63 1.95
CA VAL A 154 13.86 1.18 0.61
C VAL A 154 15.05 0.49 -0.03
N SER A 155 14.81 -0.24 -1.11
CA SER A 155 15.84 -1.02 -1.80
C SER A 155 15.74 -0.86 -3.31
N GLN A 156 16.85 -1.11 -4.01
CA GLN A 156 16.87 -1.09 -5.47
C GLN A 156 15.92 -2.15 -6.04
N LYS A 157 15.29 -1.84 -7.18
CA LYS A 157 14.40 -2.76 -7.89
C LYS A 157 14.82 -2.94 -9.34
N GLY A 158 14.42 -4.08 -9.90
CA GLY A 158 14.61 -4.40 -11.31
C GLY A 158 15.71 -5.43 -11.54
N LYS A 159 16.03 -5.65 -12.81
CA LYS A 159 17.00 -6.66 -13.22
C LYS A 159 18.40 -6.22 -12.79
N GLY A 160 19.00 -6.95 -11.86
CA GLY A 160 20.32 -6.65 -11.30
C GLY A 160 20.30 -6.00 -9.91
N ALA A 161 19.12 -5.84 -9.29
CA ALA A 161 19.06 -5.43 -7.89
C ALA A 161 19.82 -6.45 -7.01
N PRO A 162 20.77 -5.98 -6.17
CA PRO A 162 21.60 -6.86 -5.33
C PRO A 162 20.76 -7.58 -4.26
N LEU A 163 19.78 -6.88 -3.69
CA LEU A 163 18.87 -7.37 -2.67
C LEU A 163 17.48 -7.65 -3.27
N LYS A 164 16.97 -8.87 -3.11
CA LYS A 164 15.63 -9.22 -3.59
C LYS A 164 14.59 -8.94 -2.51
N ASP A 165 13.37 -8.59 -2.93
CA ASP A 165 12.23 -8.43 -2.03
C ASP A 165 12.01 -9.66 -1.13
N THR A 166 12.25 -10.88 -1.64
CA THR A 166 12.14 -12.12 -0.86
C THR A 166 13.11 -12.19 0.31
N ASP A 167 14.31 -11.63 0.12
CA ASP A 167 15.38 -11.65 1.12
C ASP A 167 15.04 -10.61 2.21
N VAL A 168 14.60 -9.41 1.81
CA VAL A 168 14.07 -8.38 2.72
C VAL A 168 12.91 -8.91 3.56
N LEU A 169 11.93 -9.56 2.92
CA LEU A 169 10.77 -10.14 3.60
C LEU A 169 11.18 -11.23 4.60
N THR A 170 12.18 -12.05 4.26
CA THR A 170 12.67 -13.12 5.12
C THR A 170 13.40 -12.54 6.34
N ALA A 171 14.31 -11.59 6.12
CA ALA A 171 15.05 -10.91 7.19
C ALA A 171 14.11 -10.17 8.15
N ALA A 172 13.22 -9.31 7.62
CA ALA A 172 12.27 -8.55 8.44
C ALA A 172 11.34 -9.46 9.28
N ARG A 173 10.95 -10.63 8.75
CA ARG A 173 10.17 -11.61 9.51
C ARG A 173 10.95 -12.24 10.66
N GLY A 174 12.26 -12.38 10.53
CA GLY A 174 13.18 -12.82 11.60
C GLY A 174 13.15 -11.86 12.78
N PHE A 175 13.01 -10.56 12.52
CA PHE A 175 12.82 -9.51 13.52
C PHE A 175 11.38 -9.39 14.06
N GLY A 176 10.49 -10.34 13.74
CA GLY A 176 9.10 -10.30 14.21
C GLY A 176 8.23 -9.23 13.55
N LEU A 177 8.66 -8.69 12.40
CA LEU A 177 7.87 -7.72 11.63
C LEU A 177 6.86 -8.44 10.71
N SER A 178 5.83 -7.70 10.31
CA SER A 178 4.88 -8.10 9.25
C SER A 178 4.88 -7.08 8.13
N ASP A 179 5.01 -7.56 6.90
CA ASP A 179 4.81 -6.76 5.72
C ASP A 179 3.32 -6.38 5.59
N THR A 180 3.07 -5.13 5.22
CA THR A 180 1.70 -4.58 5.11
C THR A 180 1.44 -3.90 3.77
N LYS A 181 2.51 -3.46 3.09
CA LYS A 181 2.39 -2.69 1.86
C LYS A 181 3.69 -2.71 1.07
N VAL A 182 3.56 -2.61 -0.24
CA VAL A 182 4.66 -2.27 -1.14
C VAL A 182 4.28 -1.01 -1.93
N CYS A 183 5.26 -0.14 -2.18
CA CYS A 183 5.11 1.07 -2.97
C CYS A 183 6.30 1.22 -3.92
N ALA A 184 6.04 1.68 -5.15
CA ALA A 184 7.10 2.25 -5.97
C ALA A 184 7.61 3.53 -5.29
N PHE A 185 8.90 3.56 -4.94
CA PHE A 185 9.53 4.67 -4.24
C PHE A 185 10.13 5.69 -5.22
N SER A 186 10.92 5.21 -6.17
CA SER A 186 11.47 6.01 -7.27
C SER A 186 11.52 5.18 -8.55
N LYS A 187 12.21 5.66 -9.60
CA LYS A 187 12.42 4.86 -10.82
C LYS A 187 13.25 3.61 -10.52
N THR A 188 14.24 3.74 -9.63
CA THR A 188 15.22 2.70 -9.30
C THR A 188 14.93 1.96 -8.01
N HIS A 189 14.07 2.49 -7.13
CA HIS A 189 13.80 1.88 -5.83
C HIS A 189 12.34 1.46 -5.63
N THR A 190 12.16 0.43 -4.82
CA THR A 190 10.89 0.02 -4.20
C THR A 190 10.95 0.31 -2.70
N ALA A 191 9.80 0.39 -2.06
CA ALA A 191 9.73 0.47 -0.60
C ALA A 191 8.74 -0.58 -0.09
N LEU A 192 9.17 -1.37 0.90
CA LEU A 192 8.37 -2.37 1.60
C LEU A 192 8.05 -1.87 3.01
N ARG A 193 6.77 -1.85 3.37
CA ARG A 193 6.30 -1.37 4.67
C ARG A 193 6.10 -2.52 5.63
N PHE A 194 6.71 -2.37 6.80
CA PHE A 194 6.66 -3.31 7.90
C PHE A 194 6.10 -2.65 9.17
N VAL A 195 5.45 -3.45 10.00
CA VAL A 195 5.01 -3.06 11.35
C VAL A 195 5.33 -4.17 12.34
N LYS A 196 5.45 -3.82 13.63
CA LYS A 196 5.55 -4.79 14.72
C LYS A 196 4.36 -5.76 14.65
N ARG A 197 4.61 -7.08 14.75
CA ARG A 197 3.52 -8.06 14.87
C ARG A 197 2.71 -7.75 16.13
N LYS A 198 1.39 -7.76 15.99
CA LYS A 198 0.54 -7.89 17.17
C LYS A 198 0.74 -9.31 17.69
N THR A 199 1.19 -9.44 18.93
CA THR A 199 1.08 -10.71 19.65
C THR A 199 -0.38 -11.14 19.60
N PRO A 200 -0.71 -12.36 19.14
CA PRO A 200 -2.09 -12.83 19.13
C PRO A 200 -2.63 -12.73 20.56
N LYS A 201 -3.78 -12.05 20.72
CA LYS A 201 -4.49 -12.02 21.99
C LYS A 201 -4.79 -13.48 22.34
N ALA A 202 -4.29 -13.98 23.47
CA ALA A 202 -4.52 -15.35 23.89
C ALA A 202 -6.02 -15.66 23.77
N SER A 203 -6.38 -16.60 22.90
CA SER A 203 -7.73 -17.12 22.85
C SER A 203 -8.02 -17.77 24.20
N PRO A 204 -9.21 -17.56 24.80
CA PRO A 204 -9.56 -18.26 26.02
C PRO A 204 -9.52 -19.76 25.72
N VAL A 205 -8.66 -20.49 26.46
CA VAL A 205 -8.64 -21.95 26.46
C VAL A 205 -10.05 -22.41 26.79
N THR A 206 -10.69 -23.08 25.83
CA THR A 206 -11.97 -23.74 26.06
C THR A 206 -11.69 -24.86 27.06
N ALA A 207 -12.31 -24.78 28.24
CA ALA A 207 -12.23 -25.83 29.23
C ALA A 207 -12.76 -27.14 28.64
N PRO A 208 -12.14 -28.29 28.93
CA PRO A 208 -12.64 -29.58 28.45
C PRO A 208 -14.04 -29.81 29.01
N THR A 209 -14.97 -30.10 28.10
CA THR A 209 -16.32 -30.55 28.44
C THR A 209 -16.18 -31.86 29.20
N ALA A 210 -16.74 -31.93 30.40
CA ALA A 210 -16.81 -33.17 31.15
C ALA A 210 -17.64 -34.18 30.34
N ASP A 211 -17.03 -35.34 30.09
CA ASP A 211 -17.73 -36.55 29.71
C ASP A 211 -18.77 -36.87 30.81
N ASP A 212 -20.05 -36.87 30.44
CA ASP A 212 -21.09 -37.55 31.21
C ASP A 212 -21.51 -38.76 30.38
N ASP A 213 -20.83 -39.87 30.66
CA ASP A 213 -21.22 -41.21 30.25
C ASP A 213 -22.60 -41.51 30.85
N GLY A 214 -23.51 -41.97 29.99
CA GLY A 214 -24.91 -42.18 30.33
C GLY A 214 -25.17 -43.28 31.37
N PHE A 215 -26.41 -43.29 31.85
CA PHE A 215 -27.02 -44.51 32.37
C PHE A 215 -28.54 -44.52 32.11
N ASP A 216 -28.99 -45.68 31.65
CA ASP A 216 -30.30 -46.03 31.11
C ASP A 216 -31.46 -46.12 32.12
N ASP A 217 -32.66 -46.09 31.54
CA ASP A 217 -33.80 -47.01 31.70
C ASP A 217 -35.01 -46.74 32.63
N GLU A 218 -36.15 -47.02 31.98
CA GLU A 218 -37.52 -47.41 32.39
C GLU A 218 -38.12 -46.99 33.75
N ALA A 219 -39.28 -46.31 33.67
CA ALA A 219 -40.62 -46.89 33.95
C ALA A 219 -41.76 -45.94 33.52
#